data_AF-A0A6B2G252-F1
#
_entry.id   AF-A0A6B2G252-F1
#
_cell.length_a   1.000
_cell.length_b   1.000
_cell.length_c   1.000
_cell.angle_alpha   90.00
_cell.angle_beta   90.00
_cell.angle_gamma   90.00
#
_symmetry.space_group_name_H-M   'P 1'
#
loop_
_entity.id
_entity.type
_entity.pdbx_description
1 polymer ?
#
loop_
_entity_poly.entity_id
_entity_poly.type
_entity_poly.pdbx_seq_one_letter_code
_entity_poly.pdbx_strand_id
1 'polypeptide(L)'
;ALIGKSVLDQQGIDSAMIKMDGTPNKGKLGANAILAVSMAVSKAGAAEKDIPLYKYLAELSGNSKIILPVPAFNVINGGSHAGNKLAFQEFMILPTGAKSYKEAMIIGAEVYHTLKSIIKSKYGQDATNVGDEGGFAPNIQNNEEGLVLLTEAIAKANYTGIVEIGMDVAASEFFKDDKYDLDFKVPGSKKEITGQQLGDLYRSYLKKYPIVSIEDGFDQDDMGSWCDFTSSVGIQVV
;
A
#
# COMPACT_ATOMS: atom_id res chain seq x y z
N ALA A 1 5.28 31.02 -18.18
CA ALA A 1 6.02 31.05 -16.90
C ALA A 1 7.23 30.11 -16.88
N LEU A 2 7.15 28.94 -17.52
CA LEU A 2 8.23 27.94 -17.49
C LEU A 2 9.19 27.98 -18.69
N ILE A 3 8.73 28.48 -19.84
CA ILE A 3 9.53 28.60 -21.07
C ILE A 3 10.81 29.41 -20.78
N GLY A 4 11.96 28.88 -21.19
CA GLY A 4 13.28 29.48 -21.01
C GLY A 4 13.95 29.19 -19.66
N LYS A 5 13.31 28.44 -18.76
CA LYS A 5 13.96 27.93 -17.54
C LYS A 5 14.74 26.65 -17.83
N SER A 6 15.86 26.46 -17.14
CA SER A 6 16.61 25.20 -17.19
C SER A 6 15.81 24.10 -16.50
N VAL A 7 15.74 22.92 -17.11
CA VAL A 7 15.08 21.74 -16.52
C VAL A 7 15.92 21.11 -15.39
N LEU A 8 17.17 21.55 -15.23
CA LEU A 8 18.03 21.18 -14.09
C LEU A 8 17.63 21.89 -12.79
N ASP A 9 16.83 22.96 -12.87
CA ASP A 9 16.30 23.70 -11.71
C ASP A 9 14.89 23.20 -11.34
N GLN A 10 14.81 21.93 -10.89
CA GLN A 10 13.54 21.30 -10.49
C GLN A 10 12.82 22.13 -9.43
N GLN A 11 13.53 22.54 -8.37
CA GLN A 11 12.96 23.31 -7.27
C GLN A 11 12.41 24.66 -7.74
N GLY A 12 13.14 25.39 -8.60
CA GLY A 12 12.68 26.67 -9.12
C GLY A 12 11.48 26.56 -10.06
N ILE A 13 11.40 25.50 -10.87
CA ILE A 13 10.23 25.21 -11.71
C ILE A 13 9.01 24.85 -10.84
N ASP A 14 9.15 23.91 -9.91
CA ASP A 14 8.05 23.49 -9.03
C ASP A 14 7.54 24.67 -8.18
N SER A 15 8.45 25.47 -7.61
CA SER A 15 8.09 26.67 -6.86
C SER A 15 7.34 27.70 -7.72
N ALA A 16 7.72 27.85 -8.99
CA ALA A 16 7.02 28.74 -9.91
C ALA A 16 5.60 28.24 -10.23
N MET A 17 5.41 26.92 -10.40
CA MET A 17 4.09 26.33 -10.63
C MET A 17 3.20 26.43 -9.39
N ILE A 18 3.72 26.12 -8.21
CA ILE A 18 3.00 26.26 -6.93
C ILE A 18 2.57 27.71 -6.71
N LYS A 19 3.47 28.68 -6.95
CA LYS A 19 3.16 30.11 -6.84
C LYS A 19 2.12 30.57 -7.87
N MET A 20 2.18 30.04 -9.09
CA MET A 20 1.24 30.37 -10.17
C MET A 20 -0.18 29.86 -9.87
N ASP A 21 -0.28 28.69 -9.24
CA ASP A 21 -1.55 28.18 -8.70
C ASP A 21 -2.05 29.05 -7.53
N GLY A 22 -1.20 29.27 -6.53
CA GLY A 22 -1.48 30.19 -5.43
C GLY A 22 -2.50 29.69 -4.39
N THR A 23 -2.92 28.43 -4.46
CA THR A 23 -3.83 27.80 -3.48
C THR A 23 -3.09 26.73 -2.65
N PRO A 24 -3.50 26.48 -1.40
CA PRO A 24 -2.83 25.50 -0.54
C PRO A 24 -2.94 24.06 -1.07
N ASN A 25 -4.02 23.74 -1.78
CA ASN A 25 -4.34 22.39 -2.27
C ASN A 25 -4.14 22.23 -3.79
N LYS A 26 -3.52 23.19 -4.47
CA LYS A 26 -3.38 23.19 -5.95
C LYS A 26 -4.71 23.19 -6.69
N GLY A 27 -5.75 23.79 -6.12
CA GLY A 27 -7.13 23.78 -6.64
C GLY A 27 -7.39 24.71 -7.82
N LYS A 28 -6.48 25.63 -8.16
CA LYS A 28 -6.68 26.56 -9.30
C LYS A 28 -6.23 25.95 -10.63
N LEU A 29 -5.05 25.34 -10.64
CA LEU A 29 -4.48 24.68 -11.81
C LEU A 29 -4.74 23.17 -11.81
N GLY A 30 -4.99 22.58 -10.65
CA GLY A 30 -5.10 21.15 -10.45
C GLY A 30 -3.74 20.53 -10.10
N ALA A 31 -3.73 19.72 -9.04
CA ALA A 31 -2.54 18.96 -8.63
C ALA A 31 -2.05 18.04 -9.75
N ASN A 32 -2.97 17.42 -10.49
CA ASN A 32 -2.70 16.57 -11.65
C ASN A 32 -1.95 17.30 -12.78
N ALA A 33 -2.34 18.54 -13.11
CA ALA A 33 -1.68 19.34 -14.14
C ALA A 33 -0.26 19.74 -13.71
N ILE A 34 -0.10 20.21 -12.46
CA ILE A 34 1.21 20.59 -11.91
C ILE A 34 2.14 19.38 -11.83
N LEU A 35 1.65 18.25 -11.31
CA LEU A 35 2.45 17.03 -11.16
C LEU A 35 2.93 16.48 -12.50
N ALA A 36 2.07 16.48 -13.53
CA ALA A 36 2.44 16.02 -14.86
C ALA A 36 3.64 16.81 -15.42
N VAL A 37 3.63 18.14 -15.28
CA VAL A 37 4.73 18.99 -15.71
C VAL A 37 5.98 18.78 -14.85
N SER A 38 5.82 18.69 -13.53
CA SER A 38 6.92 18.45 -12.58
C SER A 38 7.69 17.17 -12.91
N MET A 39 6.98 16.07 -13.17
CA MET A 39 7.57 14.79 -13.58
C MET A 39 8.19 14.82 -14.97
N ALA A 40 7.61 15.57 -15.91
CA ALA A 40 8.20 15.73 -17.24
C ALA A 40 9.53 16.50 -17.19
N VAL A 41 9.61 17.52 -16.33
CA VAL A 41 10.83 18.29 -16.08
C VAL A 41 11.91 17.40 -15.49
N SER A 42 11.60 16.53 -14.52
CA SER A 42 12.61 15.63 -13.95
C SER A 42 13.17 14.64 -14.98
N LYS A 43 12.32 14.11 -15.87
CA LYS A 43 12.75 13.29 -17.01
C LYS A 43 13.63 14.07 -17.99
N ALA A 44 13.27 15.31 -18.30
CA ALA A 44 14.07 16.18 -19.17
C ALA A 44 15.43 16.51 -18.54
N GLY A 45 15.48 16.80 -17.23
CA GLY A 45 16.72 17.07 -16.52
C GLY A 45 17.65 15.85 -16.46
N ALA A 46 17.10 14.65 -16.28
CA ALA A 46 17.87 13.41 -16.38
C ALA A 46 18.47 13.21 -17.78
N ALA A 47 17.68 13.46 -18.83
CA ALA A 47 18.12 13.37 -20.21
C ALA A 47 19.18 14.44 -20.58
N GLU A 48 19.03 15.68 -20.11
CA GLU A 48 20.01 16.76 -20.31
C GLU A 48 21.37 16.43 -19.67
N LYS A 49 21.35 15.73 -18.52
CA LYS A 49 22.57 15.23 -17.85
C LYS A 49 23.11 13.90 -18.39
N ASP A 50 22.43 13.28 -19.36
CA ASP A 50 22.76 11.94 -19.88
C ASP A 50 22.90 10.87 -18.78
N ILE A 51 21.98 10.89 -17.81
CA ILE A 51 21.92 9.90 -16.72
C ILE A 51 20.53 9.27 -16.61
N PRO A 52 20.42 8.03 -16.09
CA PRO A 52 19.14 7.44 -15.78
C PRO A 52 18.33 8.29 -14.78
N LEU A 53 17.01 8.33 -14.94
CA LEU A 53 16.10 9.10 -14.09
C LEU A 53 16.31 8.84 -12.58
N TYR A 54 16.49 7.58 -12.17
CA TYR A 54 16.68 7.25 -10.76
C TYR A 54 17.97 7.86 -10.17
N LYS A 55 19.03 8.05 -10.98
CA LYS A 55 20.25 8.75 -10.55
C LYS A 55 20.01 10.26 -10.44
N TYR A 56 19.28 10.83 -11.39
CA TYR A 56 18.91 12.24 -11.34
C TYR A 56 18.06 12.56 -10.10
N LEU A 57 17.08 11.72 -9.78
CA LEU A 57 16.28 11.86 -8.56
C LEU A 57 17.14 11.68 -7.29
N ALA A 58 18.14 10.80 -7.31
CA ALA A 58 19.08 10.64 -6.21
C ALA A 58 19.91 11.91 -5.99
N GLU A 59 20.42 12.54 -7.06
CA GLU A 59 21.10 13.84 -6.98
C GLU A 59 20.19 14.95 -6.43
N LEU A 60 18.95 15.05 -6.93
CA LEU A 60 17.97 16.04 -6.46
C LEU A 60 17.63 15.89 -4.97
N SER A 61 17.59 14.66 -4.47
CA SER A 61 17.29 14.35 -3.07
C SER A 61 18.52 14.34 -2.16
N GLY A 62 19.72 14.62 -2.68
CA GLY A 62 20.98 14.54 -1.93
C GLY A 62 21.36 13.11 -1.53
N ASN A 63 20.77 12.10 -2.16
CA ASN A 63 21.00 10.69 -1.86
C ASN A 63 22.20 10.15 -2.66
N SER A 64 23.27 9.79 -1.96
CA SER A 64 24.48 9.22 -2.58
C SER A 64 24.45 7.70 -2.70
N LYS A 65 23.58 7.03 -1.93
CA LYS A 65 23.45 5.57 -1.92
C LYS A 65 22.09 5.16 -2.48
N ILE A 66 22.13 4.47 -3.62
CA ILE A 66 20.94 3.93 -4.28
C ILE A 66 20.64 2.55 -3.69
N ILE A 67 19.39 2.35 -3.29
CA ILE A 67 18.90 1.11 -2.68
C ILE A 67 17.73 0.61 -3.51
N LEU A 68 17.73 -0.68 -3.83
CA LEU A 68 16.55 -1.33 -4.41
C LEU A 68 15.56 -1.66 -3.29
N PRO A 69 14.27 -1.33 -3.44
CA PRO A 69 13.29 -1.54 -2.39
C PRO A 69 12.93 -3.02 -2.22
N VAL A 70 12.41 -3.39 -1.06
CA VAL A 70 11.59 -4.60 -0.95
C VAL A 70 10.25 -4.30 -1.62
N PRO A 71 9.81 -5.07 -2.62
CA PRO A 71 8.48 -4.91 -3.18
C PRO A 71 7.43 -5.42 -2.20
N ALA A 72 6.41 -4.59 -1.93
CA ALA A 72 5.18 -5.01 -1.27
C ALA A 72 4.14 -5.30 -2.36
N PHE A 73 3.80 -6.58 -2.54
CA PHE A 73 2.86 -7.00 -3.59
C PHE A 73 1.47 -7.14 -2.99
N ASN A 74 0.52 -6.31 -3.41
CA ASN A 74 -0.89 -6.52 -3.10
C ASN A 74 -1.39 -7.79 -3.81
N VAL A 75 -1.79 -8.81 -3.05
CA VAL A 75 -2.14 -10.13 -3.59
C VAL A 75 -3.54 -10.61 -3.21
N ILE A 76 -4.18 -9.98 -2.23
CA ILE A 76 -5.62 -10.12 -1.94
C ILE A 76 -6.20 -8.72 -1.73
N ASN A 77 -7.22 -8.39 -2.53
CA ASN A 77 -7.93 -7.12 -2.46
C ASN A 77 -9.23 -7.28 -1.65
N GLY A 78 -9.50 -6.26 -0.84
CA GLY A 78 -10.75 -6.05 -0.11
C GLY A 78 -11.18 -4.60 -0.18
N GLY A 79 -11.78 -4.09 0.89
CA GLY A 79 -12.20 -2.69 1.01
C GLY A 79 -13.00 -2.21 -0.19
N SER A 80 -12.70 -0.99 -0.64
CA SER A 80 -13.30 -0.35 -1.81
C SER A 80 -12.77 -0.92 -3.15
N HIS A 81 -11.68 -1.70 -3.12
CA HIS A 81 -11.02 -2.28 -4.31
C HIS A 81 -11.61 -3.64 -4.74
N ALA A 82 -12.57 -4.21 -3.99
CA ALA A 82 -13.14 -5.52 -4.29
C ALA A 82 -14.61 -5.69 -3.86
N GLY A 83 -15.40 -6.34 -4.72
CA GLY A 83 -16.79 -6.72 -4.47
C GLY A 83 -17.00 -7.91 -3.50
N ASN A 84 -16.11 -8.08 -2.52
CA ASN A 84 -16.23 -9.08 -1.46
C ASN A 84 -16.66 -8.42 -0.12
N LYS A 85 -16.71 -9.18 0.98
CA LYS A 85 -17.06 -8.66 2.32
C LYS A 85 -15.86 -8.16 3.13
N LEU A 86 -14.65 -8.29 2.60
CA LEU A 86 -13.43 -7.94 3.32
C LEU A 86 -13.38 -6.44 3.59
N ALA A 87 -13.22 -6.04 4.85
CA ALA A 87 -13.18 -4.62 5.19
C ALA A 87 -11.82 -4.00 4.84
N PHE A 88 -10.72 -4.70 5.17
CA PHE A 88 -9.37 -4.21 4.90
C PHE A 88 -9.08 -4.23 3.40
N GLN A 89 -8.38 -3.22 2.92
CA GLN A 89 -8.23 -2.95 1.50
C GLN A 89 -7.20 -3.85 0.83
N GLU A 90 -6.04 -4.04 1.46
CA GLU A 90 -4.92 -4.75 0.85
C GLU A 90 -4.26 -5.72 1.82
N PHE A 91 -3.96 -6.91 1.32
CA PHE A 91 -3.10 -7.86 2.00
C PHE A 91 -1.91 -8.14 1.10
N MET A 92 -0.76 -7.66 1.56
CA MET A 92 0.48 -7.66 0.80
C MET A 92 1.43 -8.75 1.27
N ILE A 93 2.25 -9.24 0.34
CA ILE A 93 3.44 -10.06 0.66
C ILE A 93 4.72 -9.26 0.41
N LEU A 94 5.67 -9.36 1.34
CA LEU A 94 6.95 -8.66 1.31
C LEU A 94 8.09 -9.67 1.41
N PRO A 95 8.81 -9.97 0.31
CA PRO A 95 9.96 -10.88 0.33
C PRO A 95 11.22 -10.26 0.97
N THR A 96 11.16 -9.89 2.25
CA THR A 96 12.25 -9.20 2.98
C THR A 96 13.50 -10.06 3.15
N GLY A 97 13.38 -11.38 3.14
CA GLY A 97 14.50 -12.32 3.19
C GLY A 97 15.21 -12.55 1.85
N ALA A 98 14.72 -11.97 0.73
CA ALA A 98 15.34 -12.10 -0.58
C ALA A 98 16.71 -11.40 -0.65
N LYS A 99 17.68 -11.97 -1.36
CA LYS A 99 19.05 -11.41 -1.47
C LYS A 99 19.19 -10.40 -2.60
N SER A 100 18.18 -10.26 -3.45
CA SER A 100 18.14 -9.28 -4.53
C SER A 100 16.71 -8.95 -4.93
N TYR A 101 16.50 -7.80 -5.56
CA TYR A 101 15.19 -7.43 -6.11
C TYR A 101 14.68 -8.46 -7.12
N LYS A 102 15.56 -9.02 -7.96
CA LYS A 102 15.18 -10.08 -8.91
C LYS A 102 14.64 -11.31 -8.20
N GLU A 103 15.29 -11.73 -7.12
CA GLU A 103 14.83 -12.86 -6.30
C GLU A 103 13.50 -12.52 -5.62
N ALA A 104 13.34 -11.31 -5.07
CA ALA A 104 12.09 -10.85 -4.48
C ALA A 104 10.92 -10.92 -5.49
N MET A 105 11.14 -10.52 -6.74
CA MET A 105 10.13 -10.64 -7.82
C MET A 105 9.76 -12.09 -8.12
N ILE A 106 10.73 -13.01 -8.15
CA ILE A 106 10.47 -14.45 -8.37
C ILE A 106 9.63 -15.01 -7.21
N ILE A 107 10.06 -14.75 -5.97
CA ILE A 107 9.35 -15.19 -4.77
C ILE A 107 7.91 -14.66 -4.76
N GLY A 108 7.73 -13.35 -4.99
CA GLY A 108 6.40 -12.74 -5.04
C GLY A 108 5.50 -13.39 -6.07
N ALA A 109 6.01 -13.64 -7.29
CA ALA A 109 5.25 -14.28 -8.35
C ALA A 109 4.88 -15.75 -8.04
N GLU A 110 5.79 -16.52 -7.43
CA GLU A 110 5.54 -17.91 -7.05
C GLU A 110 4.51 -18.02 -5.91
N VAL A 111 4.58 -17.15 -4.91
CA VAL A 111 3.58 -17.06 -3.85
C VAL A 111 2.22 -16.64 -4.43
N TYR A 112 2.17 -15.66 -5.32
CA TYR A 112 0.95 -15.22 -5.99
C TYR A 112 0.27 -16.34 -6.80
N HIS A 113 1.03 -17.10 -7.61
CA HIS A 113 0.47 -18.22 -8.38
C HIS A 113 0.04 -19.41 -7.49
N THR A 114 0.78 -19.64 -6.40
CA THR A 114 0.40 -20.61 -5.38
C THR A 114 -0.93 -20.21 -4.71
N LEU A 115 -1.05 -18.94 -4.31
CA LEU A 115 -2.25 -18.36 -3.75
C LEU A 115 -3.45 -18.51 -4.69
N LYS A 116 -3.28 -18.20 -5.99
CA LYS A 116 -4.31 -18.41 -7.02
C LYS A 116 -4.87 -19.83 -7.00
N SER A 117 -3.97 -20.82 -6.89
CA SER A 117 -4.32 -22.24 -6.90
C SER A 117 -5.07 -22.65 -5.63
N ILE A 118 -4.69 -22.10 -4.47
CA ILE A 118 -5.38 -22.30 -3.19
C ILE A 118 -6.79 -21.70 -3.27
N ILE A 119 -6.90 -20.43 -3.69
CA ILE A 119 -8.17 -19.72 -3.83
C ILE A 119 -9.11 -20.47 -4.77
N LYS A 120 -8.61 -20.88 -5.95
CA LYS A 120 -9.39 -21.68 -6.91
C LYS A 120 -9.94 -22.96 -6.29
N SER A 121 -9.13 -23.65 -5.50
CA SER A 121 -9.50 -24.92 -4.88
C SER A 121 -10.54 -24.73 -3.77
N LYS A 122 -10.45 -23.64 -3.00
CA LYS A 122 -11.30 -23.38 -1.84
C LYS A 122 -12.61 -22.66 -2.17
N TYR A 123 -12.57 -21.71 -3.10
CA TYR A 123 -13.71 -20.82 -3.42
C TYR A 123 -14.17 -20.92 -4.87
N GLY A 124 -13.53 -21.75 -5.70
CA GLY A 124 -13.87 -21.95 -7.11
C GLY A 124 -13.13 -21.01 -8.07
N GLN A 125 -13.27 -21.28 -9.36
CA GLN A 125 -12.57 -20.58 -10.44
C GLN A 125 -12.88 -19.07 -10.45
N ASP A 126 -14.12 -18.69 -10.17
CA ASP A 126 -14.58 -17.29 -10.23
C ASP A 126 -13.94 -16.41 -9.14
N ALA A 127 -13.48 -17.02 -8.05
CA ALA A 127 -12.77 -16.32 -6.97
C ALA A 127 -11.32 -15.94 -7.35
N THR A 128 -10.83 -16.36 -8.51
CA THR A 128 -9.49 -16.01 -9.02
C THR A 128 -9.47 -14.84 -9.99
N ASN A 129 -10.60 -14.15 -10.14
CA ASN A 129 -10.63 -12.82 -10.74
C ASN A 129 -9.82 -11.85 -9.87
N VAL A 130 -9.27 -10.82 -10.52
CA VAL A 130 -8.41 -9.84 -9.87
C VAL A 130 -9.13 -8.51 -9.67
N GLY A 131 -8.80 -7.80 -8.61
CA GLY A 131 -9.23 -6.42 -8.37
C GLY A 131 -8.41 -5.42 -9.18
N ASP A 132 -8.58 -4.13 -8.87
CA ASP A 132 -7.97 -3.02 -9.63
C ASP A 132 -6.43 -3.06 -9.66
N GLU A 133 -5.81 -3.68 -8.65
CA GLU A 133 -4.36 -3.76 -8.48
C GLU A 133 -3.75 -5.14 -8.79
N GLY A 134 -4.56 -6.06 -9.32
CA GLY A 134 -4.08 -7.37 -9.75
C GLY A 134 -4.05 -8.46 -8.66
N GLY A 135 -4.29 -8.13 -7.39
CA GLY A 135 -4.54 -9.12 -6.34
C GLY A 135 -5.92 -9.78 -6.47
N PHE A 136 -6.10 -10.95 -5.85
CA PHE A 136 -7.35 -11.71 -5.95
C PHE A 136 -8.46 -11.13 -5.08
N ALA A 137 -9.71 -11.28 -5.50
CA ALA A 137 -10.88 -10.83 -4.74
C ALA A 137 -11.78 -12.01 -4.30
N PRO A 138 -11.27 -12.97 -3.49
CA PRO A 138 -12.09 -14.09 -3.04
C PRO A 138 -13.21 -13.63 -2.09
N ASN A 139 -14.29 -14.41 -2.01
CA ASN A 139 -15.41 -14.16 -1.10
C ASN A 139 -15.10 -14.62 0.34
N ILE A 140 -14.05 -14.04 0.93
CA ILE A 140 -13.65 -14.30 2.32
C ILE A 140 -14.59 -13.60 3.30
N GLN A 141 -14.79 -14.22 4.47
CA GLN A 141 -15.80 -13.81 5.44
C GLN A 141 -15.28 -12.83 6.50
N ASN A 142 -13.97 -12.78 6.72
CA ASN A 142 -13.33 -11.84 7.65
C ASN A 142 -11.85 -11.63 7.29
N ASN A 143 -11.23 -10.61 7.90
CA ASN A 143 -9.84 -10.22 7.63
C ASN A 143 -8.82 -11.32 8.03
N GLU A 144 -9.09 -12.09 9.09
CA GLU A 144 -8.20 -13.18 9.52
C GLU A 144 -8.13 -14.30 8.46
N GLU A 145 -9.21 -14.59 7.76
CA GLU A 145 -9.22 -15.57 6.67
C GLU A 145 -8.27 -15.18 5.54
N GLY A 146 -8.12 -13.89 5.23
CA GLY A 146 -7.13 -13.39 4.28
C GLY A 146 -5.69 -13.69 4.73
N LEU A 147 -5.38 -13.43 6.01
CA LEU A 147 -4.08 -13.72 6.61
C LEU A 147 -3.75 -15.22 6.63
N VAL A 148 -4.76 -16.07 6.90
CA VAL A 148 -4.62 -17.53 6.84
C VAL A 148 -4.28 -17.99 5.42
N LEU A 149 -4.99 -17.48 4.40
CA LEU A 149 -4.71 -17.81 3.00
C LEU A 149 -3.31 -17.40 2.57
N LEU A 150 -2.85 -16.21 2.97
CA LEU A 150 -1.49 -15.77 2.67
C LEU A 150 -0.45 -16.64 3.36
N THR A 151 -0.64 -16.96 4.63
CA THR A 151 0.28 -17.81 5.38
C THR A 151 0.35 -19.21 4.77
N GLU A 152 -0.78 -19.77 4.34
CA GLU A 152 -0.83 -21.05 3.61
C GLU A 152 -0.09 -20.96 2.28
N ALA A 153 -0.30 -19.90 1.50
CA ALA A 153 0.36 -19.71 0.21
C ALA A 153 1.88 -19.56 0.34
N ILE A 154 2.35 -18.78 1.32
CA ILE A 154 3.78 -18.60 1.64
C ILE A 154 4.40 -19.94 2.03
N ALA A 155 3.73 -20.71 2.90
CA ALA A 155 4.21 -22.01 3.33
C ALA A 155 4.26 -23.02 2.18
N LYS A 156 3.19 -23.10 1.37
CA LYS A 156 3.09 -24.03 0.24
C LYS A 156 4.07 -23.70 -0.89
N ALA A 157 4.45 -22.44 -1.04
CA ALA A 157 5.50 -22.00 -1.95
C ALA A 157 6.92 -22.20 -1.38
N ASN A 158 7.05 -22.72 -0.15
CA ASN A 158 8.32 -22.94 0.57
C ASN A 158 9.10 -21.66 0.91
N TYR A 159 8.40 -20.56 1.21
CA TYR A 159 9.01 -19.26 1.56
C TYR A 159 8.71 -18.77 2.98
N THR A 160 8.31 -19.67 3.89
CA THR A 160 8.14 -19.35 5.32
C THR A 160 9.44 -18.78 5.91
N GLY A 161 9.34 -17.63 6.59
CA GLY A 161 10.50 -16.92 7.17
C GLY A 161 11.33 -16.12 6.16
N ILE A 162 10.98 -16.16 4.87
CA ILE A 162 11.58 -15.32 3.82
C ILE A 162 10.60 -14.22 3.38
N VAL A 163 9.30 -14.53 3.43
CA VAL A 163 8.21 -13.61 3.10
C VAL A 163 7.46 -13.22 4.36
N GLU A 164 7.29 -11.91 4.54
CA GLU A 164 6.48 -11.27 5.58
C GLU A 164 5.21 -10.68 4.95
N ILE A 165 4.32 -10.16 5.80
CA ILE A 165 3.01 -9.62 5.40
C ILE A 165 2.96 -8.12 5.71
N GLY A 166 2.35 -7.38 4.79
CA GLY A 166 1.94 -5.99 4.98
C GLY A 166 0.43 -5.89 4.79
N MET A 167 -0.19 -4.87 5.37
CA MET A 167 -1.61 -4.59 5.15
C MET A 167 -1.78 -3.11 4.90
N ASP A 168 -2.64 -2.75 3.95
CA ASP A 168 -3.31 -1.45 3.94
C ASP A 168 -4.75 -1.69 4.39
N VAL A 169 -5.09 -1.08 5.52
CA VAL A 169 -6.41 -1.23 6.10
C VAL A 169 -7.39 -0.24 5.47
N ALA A 170 -6.94 0.95 5.06
CA ALA A 170 -7.77 2.06 4.59
C ALA A 170 -8.94 2.36 5.55
N ALA A 171 -8.66 2.49 6.85
CA ALA A 171 -9.70 2.48 7.88
C ALA A 171 -10.71 3.63 7.79
N SER A 172 -10.34 4.76 7.17
CA SER A 172 -11.25 5.87 6.88
C SER A 172 -12.45 5.45 6.01
N GLU A 173 -12.29 4.46 5.13
CA GLU A 173 -13.38 3.99 4.24
C GLU A 173 -14.54 3.35 5.02
N PHE A 174 -14.28 2.88 6.24
CA PHE A 174 -15.27 2.26 7.10
C PHE A 174 -15.35 2.91 8.49
N PHE A 175 -14.81 4.12 8.63
CA PHE A 175 -14.97 4.93 9.82
C PHE A 175 -16.29 5.71 9.77
N LYS A 176 -17.10 5.58 10.81
CA LYS A 176 -18.39 6.26 10.95
C LYS A 176 -18.76 6.43 12.41
N ASP A 177 -19.21 7.64 12.77
CA ASP A 177 -19.72 7.97 14.11
C ASP A 177 -18.74 7.54 15.25
N ASP A 178 -17.46 7.89 15.09
CA ASP A 178 -16.34 7.56 16.01
C ASP A 178 -16.08 6.05 16.21
N LYS A 179 -16.48 5.23 15.24
CA LYS A 179 -16.26 3.78 15.23
C LYS A 179 -15.91 3.27 13.84
N TYR A 180 -15.48 2.02 13.79
CA TYR A 180 -15.07 1.32 12.57
C TYR A 180 -16.02 0.16 12.28
N ASP A 181 -16.69 0.17 11.13
CA ASP A 181 -17.60 -0.88 10.70
C ASP A 181 -16.90 -1.95 9.84
N LEU A 182 -16.54 -3.08 10.45
CA LEU A 182 -15.84 -4.16 9.75
C LEU A 182 -16.71 -4.94 8.74
N ASP A 183 -17.96 -4.52 8.51
CA ASP A 183 -18.87 -5.09 7.50
C ASP A 183 -19.56 -3.96 6.72
N PHE A 184 -18.90 -2.79 6.54
CA PHE A 184 -19.47 -1.57 5.96
C PHE A 184 -20.12 -1.75 4.58
N LYS A 185 -19.71 -2.78 3.83
CA LYS A 185 -20.29 -3.16 2.53
C LYS A 185 -21.63 -3.89 2.64
N VAL A 186 -22.04 -4.30 3.84
CA VAL A 186 -23.32 -4.96 4.11
C VAL A 186 -24.32 -3.93 4.64
N PRO A 187 -25.43 -3.67 3.92
CA PRO A 187 -26.47 -2.76 4.38
C PRO A 187 -27.01 -3.14 5.76
N GLY A 188 -26.98 -2.19 6.71
CA GLY A 188 -27.46 -2.39 8.07
C GLY A 188 -26.53 -3.18 8.98
N SER A 189 -25.22 -3.25 8.64
CA SER A 189 -24.20 -3.79 9.53
C SER A 189 -24.29 -3.18 10.94
N LYS A 190 -23.91 -3.99 11.92
CA LYS A 190 -23.77 -3.62 13.33
C LYS A 190 -22.42 -4.05 13.90
N LYS A 191 -21.45 -4.39 13.05
CA LYS A 191 -20.11 -4.83 13.47
C LYS A 191 -19.18 -3.63 13.66
N GLU A 192 -19.66 -2.66 14.40
CA GLU A 192 -18.91 -1.47 14.78
C GLU A 192 -17.98 -1.78 15.96
N ILE A 193 -16.73 -1.35 15.85
CA ILE A 193 -15.75 -1.43 16.94
C ILE A 193 -15.09 -0.07 17.17
N THR A 194 -14.61 0.19 18.38
CA THR A 194 -13.85 1.41 18.69
C THR A 194 -12.42 1.31 18.15
N GLY A 195 -11.73 2.45 18.04
CA GLY A 195 -10.30 2.46 17.68
C GLY A 195 -9.44 1.61 18.63
N GLN A 196 -9.72 1.62 19.93
CA GLN A 196 -9.06 0.72 20.89
C GLN A 196 -9.24 -0.77 20.53
N GLN A 197 -10.46 -1.17 20.20
CA GLN A 197 -10.78 -2.56 19.83
C GLN A 197 -10.14 -2.95 18.50
N LEU A 198 -10.07 -2.01 17.55
CA LEU A 198 -9.38 -2.21 16.27
C LEU A 198 -7.86 -2.36 16.47
N GLY A 199 -7.25 -1.53 17.31
CA GLY A 199 -5.86 -1.68 17.74
C GLY A 199 -5.58 -3.02 18.43
N ASP A 200 -6.49 -3.47 19.30
CA ASP A 200 -6.39 -4.79 19.94
C ASP A 200 -6.49 -5.94 18.93
N LEU A 201 -7.32 -5.78 17.90
CA LEU A 201 -7.42 -6.73 16.80
C LEU A 201 -6.09 -6.83 16.04
N TYR A 202 -5.48 -5.70 15.68
CA TYR A 202 -4.15 -5.69 15.05
C TYR A 202 -3.10 -6.34 15.93
N ARG A 203 -3.04 -5.98 17.22
CA ARG A 203 -2.12 -6.61 18.19
C ARG A 203 -2.33 -8.13 18.28
N SER A 204 -3.55 -8.61 18.11
CA SER A 204 -3.83 -10.05 18.06
C SER A 204 -3.29 -10.72 16.79
N TYR A 205 -3.37 -10.04 15.64
CA TYR A 205 -2.82 -10.54 14.38
C TYR A 205 -1.30 -10.55 14.38
N LEU A 206 -0.64 -9.51 14.94
CA LEU A 206 0.81 -9.44 15.05
C LEU A 206 1.41 -10.60 15.86
N LYS A 207 0.65 -11.20 16.79
CA LYS A 207 1.09 -12.38 17.55
C LYS A 207 1.00 -13.69 16.77
N LYS A 208 0.19 -13.73 15.71
CA LYS A 208 -0.17 -14.96 14.97
C LYS A 208 0.46 -15.03 13.59
N TYR A 209 0.66 -13.88 12.95
CA TYR A 209 1.07 -13.77 11.54
C TYR A 209 2.34 -12.92 11.43
N PRO A 210 3.20 -13.17 10.41
CA PRO A 210 4.45 -12.43 10.23
C PRO A 210 4.19 -11.05 9.60
N ILE A 211 3.34 -10.23 10.23
CA ILE A 211 3.00 -8.88 9.77
C ILE A 211 4.10 -7.92 10.22
N VAL A 212 4.63 -7.12 9.30
CA VAL A 212 5.70 -6.15 9.55
C VAL A 212 5.33 -4.72 9.19
N SER A 213 4.20 -4.51 8.52
CA SER A 213 3.69 -3.18 8.16
C SER A 213 2.17 -3.14 8.20
N ILE A 214 1.62 -2.07 8.76
CA ILE A 214 0.19 -1.73 8.70
C ILE A 214 0.06 -0.27 8.27
N GLU A 215 -0.59 -0.04 7.14
CA GLU A 215 -0.95 1.26 6.58
C GLU A 215 -2.41 1.61 6.91
N ASP A 216 -2.66 2.89 7.20
CA ASP A 216 -3.99 3.47 7.44
C ASP A 216 -4.85 2.64 8.40
N GLY A 217 -4.22 2.23 9.52
CA GLY A 217 -4.86 1.41 10.54
C GLY A 217 -6.03 2.08 11.27
N PHE A 218 -6.14 3.41 11.19
CA PHE A 218 -7.20 4.21 11.80
C PHE A 218 -7.60 5.33 10.85
N ASP A 219 -8.71 6.00 11.15
CA ASP A 219 -9.16 7.15 10.37
C ASP A 219 -8.09 8.26 10.34
N GLN A 220 -8.01 8.97 9.22
CA GLN A 220 -7.06 10.06 8.97
C GLN A 220 -7.04 11.13 10.07
N ASP A 221 -8.14 11.33 10.80
CA ASP A 221 -8.26 12.32 11.88
C ASP A 221 -8.29 11.68 13.30
N ASP A 222 -8.30 10.35 13.44
CA ASP A 222 -8.29 9.63 14.73
C ASP A 222 -6.89 9.52 15.36
N MET A 223 -6.28 10.68 15.59
CA MET A 223 -4.92 10.81 16.13
C MET A 223 -4.72 10.07 17.46
N GLY A 224 -5.78 9.92 18.25
CA GLY A 224 -5.74 9.21 19.53
C GLY A 224 -5.40 7.73 19.34
N SER A 225 -6.12 7.05 18.45
CA SER A 225 -5.87 5.64 18.15
C SER A 225 -4.53 5.43 17.43
N TRP A 226 -4.15 6.32 16.52
CA TRP A 226 -2.82 6.31 15.90
C TRP A 226 -1.69 6.36 16.94
N CYS A 227 -1.78 7.26 17.92
CA CYS A 227 -0.77 7.41 18.97
C CYS A 227 -0.71 6.17 19.89
N ASP A 228 -1.86 5.67 20.37
CA ASP A 228 -1.91 4.46 21.22
C ASP A 228 -1.27 3.27 20.51
N PHE A 229 -1.70 3.00 19.28
CA PHE A 229 -1.23 1.84 18.55
C PHE A 229 0.26 1.94 18.22
N THR A 230 0.70 3.05 17.63
CA THR A 230 2.10 3.25 17.23
C THR A 230 3.05 3.18 18.43
N SER A 231 2.65 3.69 19.59
CA SER A 231 3.48 3.64 20.81
C SER A 231 3.58 2.23 21.42
N SER A 232 2.72 1.30 21.01
CA SER A 232 2.61 -0.05 21.60
C SER A 232 3.12 -1.18 20.69
N VAL A 233 3.51 -0.90 19.44
CA VAL A 233 3.97 -1.91 18.48
C VAL A 233 5.38 -1.62 17.97
N GLY A 234 6.09 -2.69 17.56
CA GLY A 234 7.45 -2.61 17.00
C GLY A 234 7.53 -2.77 15.49
N ILE A 235 6.38 -2.77 14.80
CA ILE A 235 6.30 -2.89 13.34
C ILE A 235 6.27 -1.50 12.68
N GLN A 236 6.38 -1.47 11.35
CA GLN A 236 6.14 -0.25 10.59
C GLN A 236 4.65 0.10 10.63
N VAL A 237 4.35 1.35 10.97
CA VAL A 237 3.02 1.94 10.87
C VAL A 237 3.12 3.03 9.80
N VAL A 238 2.32 2.92 8.75
CA VAL A 238 2.34 3.80 7.57
C VAL A 238 1.13 4.70 7.60
#